data_AF-A0A183MLJ4-F1
#
_entry.id   AF-A0A183MLJ4-F1
#
_cell.length_a   1.000
_cell.length_b   1.000
_cell.length_c   1.000
_cell.angle_alpha   90.00
_cell.angle_beta   90.00
_cell.angle_gamma   90.00
#
_symmetry.space_group_name_H-M   'P 1'
#
loop_
_entity.id
_entity.type
_entity.pdbx_description
1 polymer ?
#
loop_
_entity_poly.entity_id
_entity_poly.type
_entity_poly.pdbx_seq_one_letter_code
_entity_poly.pdbx_strand_id
1 'polypeptide(L)'
;MSKSRGNQIDPIVEQSALLSDELNNNVITPAESDLLRYVLLRLPLLTFDGTYSREMARKMINTELVNWIGNLLSRITSESLNPEQSIIQINRKQVDDMFHDDNSDMEFFDNLDNISHHFDKFWWYEAQPHRAIEEVLRIIRQTNTFITRHSPWTEKELLKKQFILSVVSESLRICALLLQPVIPNLSIRLLHRLGIYYEGKKEQNQSNIINGARVLGENSGKFLRKIK
;
A
#
# COMPACT_ATOMS: atom_id res chain seq x y z
N MET A 1 -3.83 -1.33 -31.04
CA MET A 1 -2.94 -2.50 -31.24
C MET A 1 -3.41 -3.30 -32.45
N SER A 2 -2.52 -3.79 -33.32
CA SER A 2 -2.88 -4.60 -34.49
C SER A 2 -1.89 -5.75 -34.71
N LYS A 3 -2.42 -6.96 -34.92
CA LYS A 3 -1.64 -8.13 -35.33
C LYS A 3 -0.89 -7.88 -36.65
N SER A 4 -1.53 -7.20 -37.60
CA SER A 4 -0.94 -6.90 -38.91
C SER A 4 0.20 -5.88 -38.88
N ARG A 5 0.31 -5.10 -37.80
CA ARG A 5 1.37 -4.09 -37.61
C ARG A 5 2.47 -4.56 -36.63
N GLY A 6 2.40 -5.80 -36.16
CA GLY A 6 3.39 -6.38 -35.24
C GLY A 6 3.44 -5.71 -33.85
N ASN A 7 2.44 -4.90 -33.48
CA ASN A 7 2.39 -4.18 -32.20
C ASN A 7 1.31 -4.72 -31.26
N GLN A 8 1.14 -6.05 -31.25
CA GLN A 8 0.26 -6.72 -30.31
C GLN A 8 0.97 -6.86 -28.95
N ILE A 9 0.24 -6.57 -27.87
CA ILE A 9 0.62 -6.87 -26.50
C ILE A 9 -0.26 -8.03 -26.05
N ASP A 10 0.35 -9.18 -25.79
CA ASP A 10 -0.32 -10.29 -25.12
C ASP A 10 -0.19 -10.07 -23.60
N PRO A 11 -1.30 -9.98 -22.84
CA PRO A 11 -1.23 -9.67 -21.41
C PRO A 11 -0.49 -10.74 -20.60
N ILE A 12 -0.52 -12.01 -21.00
CA ILE A 12 0.18 -13.09 -20.30
C ILE A 12 1.69 -12.95 -20.53
N VAL A 13 2.09 -12.71 -21.77
CA VAL A 13 3.51 -12.50 -22.12
C VAL A 13 4.03 -11.20 -21.50
N GLU A 14 3.22 -10.14 -21.53
CA GLU A 14 3.60 -8.83 -21.00
C GLU A 14 3.78 -8.86 -19.49
N GLN A 15 2.99 -9.65 -18.76
CA GLN A 15 3.16 -9.82 -17.32
C GLN A 15 4.55 -10.39 -16.96
N SER A 16 5.04 -11.36 -17.73
CA SER A 16 6.40 -11.88 -17.57
C SER A 16 7.46 -10.86 -17.99
N ALA A 17 7.26 -10.23 -19.15
CA ALA A 17 8.20 -9.28 -19.72
C ALA A 17 8.33 -7.99 -18.89
N LEU A 18 7.29 -7.63 -18.13
CA LEU A 18 7.34 -6.53 -17.17
C LEU A 18 8.45 -6.74 -16.14
N LEU A 19 8.67 -7.97 -15.68
CA LEU A 19 9.58 -8.30 -14.57
C LEU A 19 11.05 -8.44 -15.02
N SER A 20 11.30 -8.89 -16.24
CA SER A 20 12.63 -9.06 -16.82
C SER A 20 12.64 -8.88 -18.33
N ASP A 21 13.72 -8.31 -18.87
CA ASP A 21 13.94 -8.21 -20.33
C ASP A 21 14.25 -9.57 -20.98
N GLU A 22 14.70 -10.54 -20.17
CA GLU A 22 14.86 -11.92 -20.61
C GLU A 22 13.52 -12.66 -20.49
N LEU A 23 13.07 -13.24 -21.61
CA LEU A 23 11.98 -14.23 -21.68
C LEU A 23 12.44 -15.56 -21.05
N ASN A 24 12.88 -15.54 -19.80
CA ASN A 24 13.09 -16.77 -19.05
C ASN A 24 11.72 -17.25 -18.56
N ASN A 25 11.53 -18.57 -18.53
CA ASN A 25 10.37 -19.29 -17.95
C ASN A 25 10.24 -19.04 -16.44
N ASN A 26 10.24 -17.78 -16.01
CA ASN A 26 10.11 -17.37 -14.64
C ASN A 26 8.66 -17.57 -14.24
N VAL A 27 8.45 -18.45 -13.26
CA VAL A 27 7.16 -18.59 -12.58
C VAL A 27 6.83 -17.25 -11.93
N ILE A 28 5.80 -16.58 -12.42
CA ILE A 28 5.29 -15.33 -11.84
C ILE A 28 4.73 -15.66 -10.45
N THR A 29 5.19 -14.96 -9.43
CA THR A 29 4.60 -15.11 -8.08
C THR A 29 3.19 -14.50 -8.03
N PRO A 30 2.31 -14.93 -7.11
CA PRO A 30 0.98 -14.33 -6.97
C PRO A 30 1.03 -12.80 -6.80
N ALA A 31 1.98 -12.28 -6.02
CA ALA A 31 2.20 -10.84 -5.85
C ALA A 31 2.59 -10.12 -7.15
N GLU A 32 3.44 -10.74 -7.98
CA GLU A 32 3.83 -10.18 -9.28
C GLU A 32 2.70 -10.24 -10.30
N SER A 33 1.74 -11.15 -10.12
CA SER A 33 0.58 -11.22 -11.00
C SER A 33 -0.33 -9.98 -10.91
N ASP A 34 -0.24 -9.24 -9.81
CA ASP A 34 -1.02 -8.02 -9.59
C ASP A 34 -0.53 -6.83 -10.43
N LEU A 35 0.73 -6.84 -10.88
CA LEU A 35 1.41 -5.63 -11.36
C LEU A 35 0.85 -5.08 -12.67
N LEU A 36 0.55 -5.96 -13.64
CA LEU A 36 -0.05 -5.51 -14.90
C LEU A 36 -1.45 -4.93 -14.66
N ARG A 37 -2.24 -5.54 -13.78
CA ARG A 37 -3.57 -5.03 -13.40
C ARG A 37 -3.48 -3.68 -12.70
N TYR A 38 -2.51 -3.51 -11.80
CA TYR A 38 -2.24 -2.22 -11.18
C TYR A 38 -2.00 -1.13 -12.23
N VAL A 39 -1.08 -1.38 -13.17
CA VAL A 39 -0.74 -0.42 -14.22
C VAL A 39 -1.95 -0.08 -15.09
N LEU A 40 -2.72 -1.08 -15.52
CA LEU A 40 -3.89 -0.86 -16.37
C LEU A 40 -5.00 -0.06 -15.65
N LEU A 41 -5.25 -0.32 -14.36
CA LEU A 41 -6.26 0.41 -13.58
C LEU A 41 -5.78 1.81 -13.15
N ARG A 42 -4.47 2.00 -13.04
CA ARG A 42 -3.83 3.27 -12.70
C ARG A 42 -3.84 4.27 -13.85
N LEU A 43 -3.88 3.77 -15.09
CA LEU A 43 -4.00 4.60 -16.29
C LEU A 43 -5.44 5.13 -16.48
N PRO A 44 -5.62 6.36 -16.97
CA PRO A 44 -6.95 6.97 -17.19
C PRO A 44 -7.61 6.47 -18.49
N LEU A 45 -7.66 5.14 -18.70
CA LEU A 45 -8.06 4.53 -19.97
C LEU A 45 -9.55 4.68 -20.31
N LEU A 46 -10.38 5.09 -19.36
CA LEU A 46 -11.83 5.26 -19.57
C LEU A 46 -12.20 6.67 -20.05
N THR A 47 -11.30 7.64 -19.89
CA THR A 47 -11.52 9.03 -20.30
C THR A 47 -10.75 9.39 -21.56
N PHE A 48 -9.57 8.81 -21.76
CA PHE A 48 -8.71 9.07 -22.91
C PHE A 48 -8.00 7.81 -23.38
N ASP A 49 -7.60 7.79 -24.65
CA ASP A 49 -6.70 6.78 -25.19
C ASP A 49 -5.34 6.89 -24.48
N GLY A 50 -5.03 5.92 -23.61
CA GLY A 50 -3.75 5.87 -22.91
C GLY A 50 -2.66 5.26 -23.77
N THR A 51 -1.45 5.81 -23.64
CA THR A 51 -0.23 5.17 -24.15
C THR A 51 0.33 4.22 -23.10
N TYR A 52 0.76 3.05 -23.56
CA TYR A 52 1.44 2.08 -22.72
C TYR A 52 2.86 1.88 -23.22
N SER A 53 3.83 1.95 -22.31
CA SER A 53 5.17 1.42 -22.53
C SER A 53 5.61 0.64 -21.30
N ARG A 54 6.43 -0.39 -21.53
CA ARG A 54 6.99 -1.20 -20.45
C ARG A 54 7.84 -0.36 -19.50
N GLU A 55 8.60 0.59 -20.01
CA GLU A 55 9.39 1.54 -19.21
C GLU A 55 8.52 2.35 -18.25
N MET A 56 7.40 2.90 -18.76
CA MET A 56 6.44 3.63 -17.94
C MET A 56 5.86 2.74 -16.83
N ALA A 57 5.43 1.53 -17.19
CA ALA A 57 4.88 0.57 -16.25
C ALA A 57 5.88 0.22 -15.13
N ARG A 58 7.13 -0.08 -15.49
CA ARG A 58 8.21 -0.37 -14.52
C ARG A 58 8.48 0.82 -13.59
N LYS A 59 8.54 2.04 -14.13
CA LYS A 59 8.74 3.27 -13.36
C LYS A 59 7.60 3.52 -12.37
N MET A 60 6.37 3.31 -12.81
CA MET A 60 5.16 3.44 -12.00
C MET A 60 5.18 2.44 -10.83
N ILE A 61 5.37 1.15 -11.12
CA ILE A 61 5.45 0.10 -10.08
C ILE A 61 6.57 0.38 -9.08
N ASN A 62 7.76 0.72 -9.56
CA ASN A 62 8.90 1.00 -8.69
C ASN A 62 8.65 2.22 -7.79
N THR A 63 8.03 3.27 -8.32
CA THR A 63 7.74 4.47 -7.54
C THR A 63 6.63 4.21 -6.53
N GLU A 64 5.49 3.71 -6.98
CA GLU A 64 4.27 3.69 -6.18
C GLU A 64 4.20 2.46 -5.26
N LEU A 65 4.51 1.26 -5.77
CA LEU A 65 4.39 0.02 -4.99
C LEU A 65 5.67 -0.32 -4.21
N VAL A 66 6.83 -0.22 -4.85
CA VAL A 66 8.11 -0.56 -4.19
C VAL A 66 8.52 0.56 -3.24
N ASN A 67 8.60 1.81 -3.73
CA ASN A 67 9.18 2.88 -2.95
C ASN A 67 8.21 3.47 -1.92
N TRP A 68 6.96 3.77 -2.28
CA TRP A 68 6.04 4.42 -1.34
C TRP A 68 5.41 3.46 -0.34
N ILE A 69 4.96 2.28 -0.78
CA ILE A 69 4.35 1.27 0.10
C ILE A 69 5.42 0.36 0.71
N GLY A 70 6.22 -0.29 -0.13
CA GLY A 70 7.17 -1.31 0.31
C GLY A 70 8.22 -0.80 1.30
N ASN A 71 8.83 0.36 1.02
CA ASN A 71 9.81 0.94 1.95
C ASN A 71 9.15 1.43 3.24
N LEU A 72 7.93 1.97 3.19
CA LEU A 72 7.21 2.41 4.38
C LEU A 72 6.91 1.23 5.31
N LEU A 73 6.38 0.12 4.75
CA LEU A 73 6.18 -1.12 5.49
C LEU A 73 7.49 -1.63 6.09
N SER A 74 8.57 -1.65 5.31
CA SER A 74 9.88 -2.11 5.79
C SER A 74 10.42 -1.26 6.94
N ARG A 75 10.15 0.05 6.95
CA ARG A 75 10.59 0.95 8.04
C ARG A 75 9.86 0.63 9.34
N ILE A 76 8.53 0.55 9.32
CA ILE A 76 7.74 0.33 10.55
C ILE A 76 7.80 -1.10 11.10
N THR A 77 8.16 -2.07 10.26
CA THR A 77 8.31 -3.48 10.67
C THR A 77 9.76 -3.85 11.01
N SER A 78 10.71 -2.93 10.84
CA SER A 78 12.12 -3.16 11.19
C SER A 78 12.29 -3.32 12.69
N GLU A 79 13.05 -4.32 13.14
CA GLU A 79 13.40 -4.52 14.55
C GLU A 79 14.14 -3.31 15.14
N SER A 80 14.90 -2.57 14.33
CA SER A 80 15.58 -1.35 14.80
C SER A 80 14.61 -0.25 15.22
N LEU A 81 13.48 -0.13 14.53
CA LEU A 81 12.47 0.88 14.82
C LEU A 81 11.39 0.35 15.76
N ASN A 82 11.01 -0.92 15.60
CA ASN A 82 9.99 -1.62 16.38
C ASN A 82 10.55 -2.94 16.96
N PRO A 83 11.33 -2.89 18.05
CA PRO A 83 11.92 -4.09 18.66
C PRO A 83 10.88 -5.10 19.16
N GLU A 84 9.74 -4.60 19.65
CA GLU A 84 8.65 -5.42 20.20
C GLU A 84 7.85 -6.18 19.12
N GLN A 85 8.14 -5.93 17.84
CA GLN A 85 7.46 -6.52 16.68
C GLN A 85 5.94 -6.55 16.84
N SER A 86 5.38 -5.48 17.41
CA SER A 86 3.96 -5.33 17.68
C SER A 86 3.53 -3.87 17.52
N ILE A 87 2.23 -3.65 17.38
CA ILE A 87 1.62 -2.34 17.16
C ILE A 87 0.52 -2.16 18.21
N ILE A 88 0.61 -1.13 19.04
CA ILE A 88 -0.41 -0.85 20.04
C ILE A 88 -1.72 -0.44 19.36
N GLN A 89 -2.84 -0.76 20.00
CA GLN A 89 -4.13 -0.25 19.54
C GLN A 89 -4.33 1.17 20.06
N ILE A 90 -4.67 2.06 19.14
CA ILE A 90 -5.00 3.47 19.39
C ILE A 90 -6.39 3.74 18.86
N ASN A 91 -7.11 4.65 19.52
CA ASN A 91 -8.37 5.18 19.01
C ASN A 91 -8.20 6.60 18.46
N ARG A 92 -9.16 7.06 17.65
CA ARG A 92 -9.09 8.37 16.98
C ARG A 92 -8.90 9.54 17.96
N LYS A 93 -9.57 9.50 19.11
CA LYS A 93 -9.46 10.53 20.15
C LYS A 93 -8.05 10.61 20.73
N GLN A 94 -7.43 9.47 21.02
CA GLN A 94 -6.04 9.42 21.49
C GLN A 94 -5.07 10.00 20.45
N VAL A 95 -5.32 9.77 19.17
CA VAL A 95 -4.52 10.35 18.08
C VAL A 95 -4.68 11.87 18.04
N ASP A 96 -5.91 12.39 18.15
CA ASP A 96 -6.15 13.83 18.22
C ASP A 96 -5.41 14.44 19.43
N ASP A 97 -5.59 13.87 20.62
CA ASP A 97 -4.93 14.37 21.83
C ASP A 97 -3.39 14.41 21.67
N MET A 98 -2.79 13.46 20.95
CA MET A 98 -1.34 13.36 20.73
C MET A 98 -0.82 14.27 19.59
N PHE A 99 -1.62 14.55 18.56
CA PHE A 99 -1.17 15.17 17.30
C PHE A 99 -2.02 16.37 16.85
N HIS A 100 -2.71 17.05 17.76
CA HIS A 100 -3.59 18.20 17.46
C HIS A 100 -2.86 19.51 17.12
N ASP A 101 -1.57 19.62 17.41
CA ASP A 101 -0.83 20.89 17.29
C ASP A 101 -0.42 21.25 15.86
N ASP A 102 -0.53 20.33 14.89
CA ASP A 102 -0.06 20.51 13.51
C ASP A 102 -1.23 20.44 12.51
N ASN A 103 -1.41 21.52 11.74
CA ASN A 103 -2.47 21.58 10.72
C ASN A 103 -2.35 20.49 9.65
N SER A 104 -1.13 20.06 9.34
CA SER A 104 -0.87 18.99 8.37
C SER A 104 -1.26 17.62 8.92
N ASP A 105 -1.15 17.41 10.23
CA ASP A 105 -1.64 16.22 10.91
C ASP A 105 -3.16 16.16 10.86
N MET A 106 -3.82 17.27 11.20
CA MET A 106 -5.28 17.37 11.15
C MET A 106 -5.82 17.11 9.74
N GLU A 107 -5.21 17.72 8.71
CA GLU A 107 -5.60 17.49 7.32
C GLU A 107 -5.37 16.03 6.89
N PHE A 108 -4.25 15.42 7.29
CA PHE A 108 -3.98 14.02 7.01
C PHE A 108 -5.04 13.11 7.65
N PHE A 109 -5.39 13.33 8.92
CA PHE A 109 -6.38 12.49 9.59
C PHE A 109 -7.79 12.68 9.03
N ASP A 110 -8.20 13.90 8.70
CA ASP A 110 -9.48 14.14 8.02
C ASP A 110 -9.54 13.42 6.65
N ASN A 111 -8.45 13.48 5.89
CA ASN A 111 -8.35 12.72 4.64
C ASN A 111 -8.43 11.21 4.87
N LEU A 112 -7.79 10.69 5.92
CA LEU A 112 -7.79 9.27 6.27
C LEU A 112 -9.17 8.81 6.73
N ASP A 113 -9.88 9.63 7.51
CA ASP A 113 -11.24 9.34 7.97
C ASP A 113 -12.23 9.30 6.79
N ASN A 114 -12.01 10.13 5.77
CA ASN A 114 -12.87 10.23 4.59
C ASN A 114 -12.44 9.39 3.38
N ILE A 115 -11.30 8.68 3.44
CA ILE A 115 -10.73 7.96 2.28
C ILE A 115 -11.72 6.95 1.67
N SER A 116 -12.46 6.20 2.50
CA SER A 116 -13.41 5.19 2.03
C SER A 116 -14.54 5.83 1.21
N HIS A 117 -15.04 6.98 1.64
CA HIS A 117 -16.07 7.72 0.90
C HIS A 117 -15.54 8.25 -0.44
N HIS A 118 -14.33 8.82 -0.46
CA HIS A 118 -13.71 9.28 -1.71
C HIS A 118 -13.37 8.14 -2.66
N PHE A 119 -12.90 7.01 -2.12
CA PHE A 119 -12.65 5.81 -2.90
C PHE A 119 -13.94 5.30 -3.54
N ASP A 120 -15.01 5.11 -2.76
CA ASP A 120 -16.29 4.61 -3.26
C ASP A 120 -16.90 5.56 -4.31
N LYS A 121 -16.83 6.88 -4.07
CA LYS A 121 -17.21 7.92 -5.04
C LYS A 121 -16.60 7.65 -6.42
N PHE A 122 -15.27 7.54 -6.49
CA PHE A 122 -14.59 7.35 -7.77
C PHE A 122 -14.73 5.94 -8.31
N TRP A 123 -14.68 4.92 -7.45
CA TRP A 123 -14.67 3.52 -7.88
C TRP A 123 -16.05 3.06 -8.36
N TRP A 124 -17.10 3.29 -7.57
CA TRP A 124 -18.44 2.76 -7.85
C TRP A 124 -19.33 3.74 -8.59
N TYR A 125 -19.35 5.01 -8.19
CA TYR A 125 -20.33 5.96 -8.74
C TYR A 125 -19.83 6.63 -10.02
N GLU A 126 -18.54 6.99 -10.09
CA GLU A 126 -17.97 7.62 -11.28
C GLU A 126 -17.28 6.63 -12.22
N ALA A 127 -17.08 5.37 -11.81
CA ALA A 127 -16.36 4.34 -12.56
C ALA A 127 -14.96 4.81 -13.03
N GLN A 128 -14.24 5.53 -12.17
CA GLN A 128 -12.91 6.09 -12.41
C GLN A 128 -11.87 5.46 -11.46
N PRO A 129 -11.47 4.19 -11.68
CA PRO A 129 -10.58 3.45 -10.78
C PRO A 129 -9.22 4.15 -10.60
N HIS A 130 -8.69 4.80 -11.63
CA HIS A 130 -7.44 5.56 -11.54
C HIS A 130 -7.48 6.69 -10.51
N ARG A 131 -8.64 7.34 -10.32
CA ARG A 131 -8.83 8.38 -9.29
C ARG A 131 -9.05 7.78 -7.92
N ALA A 132 -9.80 6.68 -7.82
CA ALA A 132 -9.93 5.96 -6.56
C ALA A 132 -8.55 5.48 -6.03
N ILE A 133 -7.70 4.95 -6.92
CA ILE A 133 -6.32 4.58 -6.59
C ILE A 133 -5.50 5.81 -6.19
N GLU A 134 -5.67 6.95 -6.86
CA GLU A 134 -4.98 8.20 -6.51
C GLU A 134 -5.32 8.68 -5.09
N GLU A 135 -6.56 8.54 -4.63
CA GLU A 135 -6.95 8.86 -3.25
C GLU A 135 -6.18 7.99 -2.24
N VAL A 136 -6.02 6.69 -2.52
CA VAL A 136 -5.23 5.79 -1.67
C VAL A 136 -3.74 6.18 -1.69
N LEU A 137 -3.19 6.49 -2.86
CA LEU A 137 -1.80 6.92 -2.99
C LEU A 137 -1.54 8.27 -2.32
N ARG A 138 -2.54 9.17 -2.28
CA ARG A 138 -2.45 10.42 -1.51
C ARG A 138 -2.26 10.15 -0.03
N ILE A 139 -3.06 9.25 0.56
CA ILE A 139 -2.89 8.84 1.96
C ILE A 139 -1.52 8.20 2.20
N ILE A 140 -1.06 7.33 1.30
CA ILE A 140 0.28 6.71 1.43
C ILE A 140 1.38 7.79 1.44
N ARG A 141 1.29 8.82 0.59
CA ARG A 141 2.24 9.94 0.57
C ARG A 141 2.14 10.79 1.83
N GLN A 142 0.94 11.14 2.28
CA GLN A 142 0.75 11.85 3.55
C GLN A 142 1.30 11.05 4.74
N THR A 143 1.14 9.72 4.73
CA THR A 143 1.71 8.83 5.76
C THR A 143 3.24 8.82 5.73
N ASN A 144 3.86 8.83 4.54
CA ASN A 144 5.31 8.98 4.40
C ASN A 144 5.81 10.34 4.91
N THR A 145 5.06 11.41 4.65
CA THR A 145 5.36 12.75 5.20
C THR A 145 5.20 12.76 6.73
N PHE A 146 4.13 12.15 7.25
CA PHE A 146 3.84 12.03 8.68
C PHE A 146 5.00 11.35 9.44
N ILE A 147 5.40 10.14 9.01
CA ILE A 147 6.48 9.42 9.69
C ILE A 147 7.82 10.16 9.57
N THR A 148 8.04 10.90 8.49
CA THR A 148 9.26 11.69 8.31
C THR A 148 9.30 12.88 9.24
N ARG A 149 8.20 13.64 9.32
CA ARG A 149 8.10 14.81 10.20
C ARG A 149 8.22 14.44 11.67
N HIS A 150 7.57 13.35 12.08
CA HIS A 150 7.63 12.88 13.47
C HIS A 150 8.90 12.06 13.80
N SER A 151 9.67 11.63 12.78
CA SER A 151 11.01 11.01 12.92
C SER A 151 11.13 10.02 14.10
N PRO A 152 10.36 8.91 14.12
CA PRO A 152 10.31 7.98 15.26
C PRO A 152 11.64 7.27 15.57
N TRP A 153 12.64 7.37 14.68
CA TRP A 153 14.01 6.86 14.90
C TRP A 153 14.84 7.76 15.81
N THR A 154 14.49 9.05 15.96
CA THR A 154 15.11 9.97 16.91
C THR A 154 14.23 10.28 18.13
N GLU A 155 12.95 9.89 18.08
CA GLU A 155 12.01 10.11 19.18
C GLU A 155 12.41 9.32 20.42
N LYS A 156 12.48 10.02 21.56
CA LYS A 156 12.88 9.46 22.85
C LYS A 156 11.67 9.03 23.68
N GLU A 157 10.53 9.66 23.48
CA GLU A 157 9.30 9.29 24.18
C GLU A 157 8.71 8.02 23.58
N LEU A 158 8.75 6.93 24.36
CA LEU A 158 8.30 5.61 23.90
C LEU A 158 6.83 5.61 23.47
N LEU A 159 5.96 6.29 24.23
CA LEU A 159 4.53 6.33 23.95
C LEU A 159 4.26 7.04 22.60
N LYS A 160 4.85 8.21 22.40
CA LYS A 160 4.74 8.95 21.14
C LYS A 160 5.27 8.15 19.96
N LYS A 161 6.42 7.49 20.12
CA LYS A 161 6.97 6.56 19.11
C LYS A 161 5.97 5.45 18.76
N GLN A 162 5.37 4.81 19.75
CA GLN A 162 4.36 3.76 19.53
C GLN A 162 3.10 4.30 18.83
N PHE A 163 2.67 5.52 19.16
CA PHE A 163 1.56 6.19 18.49
C PHE A 163 1.86 6.47 17.02
N ILE A 164 3.05 6.99 16.71
CA ILE A 164 3.50 7.23 15.33
C ILE A 164 3.45 5.92 14.52
N LEU A 165 4.01 4.82 15.06
CA LEU A 165 3.99 3.52 14.39
C LEU A 165 2.57 2.99 14.20
N SER A 166 1.68 3.24 15.16
CA SER A 166 0.29 2.79 15.11
C SER A 166 -0.52 3.55 14.06
N VAL A 167 -0.34 4.87 13.96
CA VAL A 167 -0.95 5.69 12.90
C VAL A 167 -0.50 5.22 11.51
N VAL A 168 0.81 4.98 11.33
CA VAL A 168 1.35 4.52 10.04
C VAL A 168 0.86 3.12 9.70
N SER A 169 0.82 2.22 10.68
CA SER A 169 0.31 0.85 10.52
C SER A 169 -1.18 0.84 10.15
N GLU A 170 -1.99 1.68 10.79
CA GLU A 170 -3.43 1.78 10.53
C GLU A 170 -3.71 2.41 9.16
N SER A 171 -2.94 3.42 8.78
CA SER A 171 -3.01 4.03 7.44
C SER A 171 -2.69 3.01 6.35
N LEU A 172 -1.63 2.22 6.53
CA LEU A 172 -1.27 1.13 5.61
C LEU A 172 -2.34 0.04 5.59
N ARG A 173 -2.95 -0.31 6.73
CA ARG A 173 -4.05 -1.28 6.80
C ARG A 173 -5.21 -0.82 5.93
N ILE A 174 -5.73 0.39 6.15
CA ILE A 174 -6.86 0.94 5.39
C ILE A 174 -6.53 0.99 3.89
N CYS A 175 -5.34 1.46 3.53
CA CYS A 175 -4.89 1.48 2.14
C CYS A 175 -4.84 0.07 1.52
N ALA A 176 -4.36 -0.93 2.26
CA ALA A 176 -4.31 -2.31 1.79
C ALA A 176 -5.71 -2.88 1.53
N LEU A 177 -6.69 -2.55 2.38
CA LEU A 177 -8.09 -2.96 2.21
C LEU A 177 -8.68 -2.38 0.93
N LEU A 178 -8.54 -1.08 0.73
CA LEU A 178 -9.07 -0.39 -0.46
C LEU A 178 -8.35 -0.80 -1.74
N LEU A 179 -7.09 -1.25 -1.65
CA LEU A 179 -6.33 -1.77 -2.78
C LEU A 179 -6.60 -3.24 -3.11
N GLN A 180 -7.37 -3.99 -2.31
CA GLN A 180 -7.71 -5.39 -2.62
C GLN A 180 -8.29 -5.62 -4.02
N PRO A 181 -9.21 -4.80 -4.58
CA PRO A 181 -9.67 -4.99 -5.96
C PRO A 181 -8.58 -4.72 -7.02
N VAL A 182 -7.50 -4.02 -6.66
CA VAL A 182 -6.44 -3.56 -7.57
C VAL A 182 -5.18 -4.42 -7.50
N ILE A 183 -4.81 -4.89 -6.30
CA ILE A 183 -3.61 -5.68 -6.01
C ILE A 183 -3.85 -6.68 -4.84
N PRO A 184 -4.82 -7.62 -4.93
CA PRO A 184 -5.25 -8.53 -3.88
C PRO A 184 -4.11 -9.32 -3.26
N ASN A 185 -3.18 -9.87 -4.05
CA ASN A 185 -2.08 -10.67 -3.52
C ASN A 185 -1.11 -9.79 -2.71
N LEU A 186 -0.78 -8.60 -3.22
CA LEU A 186 0.06 -7.63 -2.50
C LEU A 186 -0.66 -7.04 -1.29
N SER A 187 -1.96 -6.75 -1.37
CA SER A 187 -2.79 -6.27 -0.27
C SER A 187 -2.86 -7.31 0.85
N ILE A 188 -3.12 -8.57 0.53
CA ILE A 188 -3.09 -9.68 1.50
C ILE A 188 -1.71 -9.78 2.13
N ARG A 189 -0.64 -9.73 1.32
CA ARG A 189 0.73 -9.77 1.83
C ARG A 189 1.05 -8.60 2.76
N LEU A 190 0.59 -7.39 2.43
CA LEU A 190 0.74 -6.19 3.26
C LEU A 190 0.01 -6.38 4.60
N LEU A 191 -1.25 -6.82 4.57
CA LEU A 191 -2.06 -7.08 5.76
C LEU A 191 -1.42 -8.17 6.64
N HIS A 192 -0.96 -9.28 6.06
CA HIS A 192 -0.28 -10.34 6.78
C HIS A 192 0.98 -9.81 7.47
N ARG A 193 1.80 -8.98 6.80
CA ARG A 193 2.98 -8.35 7.43
C ARG A 193 2.62 -7.43 8.60
N LEU A 194 1.45 -6.79 8.56
CA LEU A 194 0.89 -6.01 9.68
C LEU A 194 0.22 -6.87 10.77
N GLY A 195 0.28 -8.20 10.63
CA GLY A 195 -0.31 -9.16 11.56
C GLY A 195 -1.81 -9.32 11.38
N ILE A 196 -2.37 -9.04 10.20
CA ILE A 196 -3.81 -9.10 9.94
C ILE A 196 -4.06 -10.22 8.94
N TYR A 197 -4.88 -11.20 9.36
CA TYR A 197 -5.20 -12.38 8.58
C TYR A 197 -6.72 -12.48 8.38
N TYR A 198 -7.13 -13.02 7.23
CA TYR A 198 -8.53 -13.26 6.90
C TYR A 198 -8.79 -14.76 6.79
N GLU A 199 -9.73 -15.27 7.57
CA GLU A 199 -10.42 -16.54 7.29
C GLU A 199 -11.87 -16.23 6.89
N GLY A 200 -12.19 -16.35 5.61
CA GLY A 200 -13.50 -15.99 5.07
C GLY A 200 -13.70 -14.46 4.87
N LYS A 201 -14.94 -13.96 5.06
CA LYS A 201 -15.34 -12.54 4.85
C LYS A 201 -15.23 -11.66 6.10
N LYS A 202 -14.66 -12.15 7.21
CA LYS A 202 -14.54 -11.38 8.45
C LYS A 202 -13.07 -11.16 8.80
N GLU A 203 -12.72 -9.92 9.12
CA GLU A 203 -11.46 -9.59 9.78
C GLU A 203 -11.44 -10.35 11.11
N GLN A 204 -10.46 -11.23 11.32
CA GLN A 204 -10.27 -11.77 12.65
C GLN A 204 -9.75 -10.64 13.54
N ASN A 205 -10.60 -10.15 14.46
CA ASN A 205 -10.17 -9.38 15.62
C ASN A 205 -9.27 -10.19 16.58
N GLN A 206 -8.84 -11.40 16.18
CA GLN A 206 -8.04 -12.35 16.94
C GLN A 206 -6.63 -12.56 16.37
N SER A 207 -6.10 -11.62 15.58
CA SER A 207 -4.66 -11.56 15.38
C SER A 207 -3.97 -11.22 16.72
N ASN A 208 -3.70 -12.25 17.53
CA ASN A 208 -2.90 -12.26 18.76
C ASN A 208 -2.70 -10.87 19.38
N ILE A 209 -3.80 -10.26 19.86
CA ILE A 209 -3.70 -9.02 20.63
C ILE A 209 -3.20 -9.44 22.01
N ILE A 210 -1.92 -9.20 22.27
CA ILE A 210 -1.29 -9.48 23.56
C ILE A 210 -1.09 -8.14 24.25
N ASN A 211 -1.69 -7.96 25.43
CA ASN A 211 -1.60 -6.73 26.22
C ASN A 211 -2.02 -5.46 25.45
N GLY A 212 -3.02 -5.55 24.57
CA GLY A 212 -3.51 -4.40 23.79
C GLY A 212 -2.66 -4.03 22.56
N ALA A 213 -1.67 -4.85 22.21
CA ALA A 213 -0.86 -4.70 21.00
C ALA A 213 -1.06 -5.87 20.04
N ARG A 214 -1.24 -5.55 18.75
CA ARG A 214 -1.28 -6.53 17.65
C ARG A 214 0.14 -6.95 17.29
N VAL A 215 0.44 -8.23 17.39
CA VAL A 215 1.73 -8.80 16.95
C VAL A 215 1.83 -8.73 15.42
N LEU A 216 2.97 -8.29 14.90
CA LEU A 216 3.23 -8.26 13.45
C LEU A 216 3.34 -9.67 12.89
N GLY A 217 3.02 -9.83 11.59
CA GLY A 217 3.19 -11.13 10.94
C GLY A 217 4.63 -11.38 10.50
N GLU A 218 4.91 -12.63 10.13
CA GLU A 218 6.24 -13.09 9.78
C GLU A 218 6.93 -12.24 8.70
N ASN A 219 8.25 -12.10 8.83
CA ASN A 219 9.06 -11.41 7.84
C ASN A 219 9.28 -12.27 6.59
N SER A 220 8.34 -12.16 5.65
CA SER A 220 8.44 -12.76 4.30
C SER A 220 9.44 -12.04 3.36
N GLY A 221 10.33 -11.19 3.88
CA GLY A 221 11.33 -10.46 3.11
C GLY A 221 10.78 -9.21 2.41
N LYS A 222 11.39 -8.84 1.28
CA LYS A 222 11.02 -7.61 0.53
C LYS A 222 9.57 -7.66 0.04
N PHE A 223 8.82 -6.59 0.31
CA PHE A 223 7.41 -6.45 -0.09
C PHE A 223 7.20 -6.60 -1.61
N LEU A 224 8.09 -6.02 -2.41
CA LEU A 224 8.16 -6.22 -3.85
C LEU A 224 9.60 -5.94 -4.28
N ARG A 225 10.14 -6.74 -5.21
CA ARG A 225 11.47 -6.48 -5.77
C ARG A 225 11.40 -5.30 -6.72
N LYS A 226 12.45 -4.47 -6.71
CA LYS A 226 12.59 -3.41 -7.71
C LYS A 226 12.74 -4.04 -9.09
N ILE A 227 11.94 -3.59 -10.04
CA ILE A 227 11.98 -4.04 -11.42
C ILE A 227 13.09 -3.28 -12.15
N LYS A 228 13.90 -3.98 -12.93
CA LYS A 228 14.99 -3.39 -13.71
C LYS A 228 14.51 -2.82 -15.03
#